data_AF-A0A9E4BKE1-F1
#
_entry.id   AF-A0A9E4BKE1-F1
#
_cell.length_a   1.000
_cell.length_b   1.000
_cell.length_c   1.000
_cell.angle_alpha   90.00
_cell.angle_beta   90.00
_cell.angle_gamma   90.00
#
_symmetry.space_group_name_H-M   'P 1'
#
loop_
_entity.id
_entity.type
_entity.pdbx_description
1 polymer ?
#
loop_
_entity_poly.entity_id
_entity_poly.type
_entity_poly.pdbx_seq_one_letter_code
_entity_poly.pdbx_strand_id
1 'polypeptide(L)'
;MATHPADTSDSISMVAALRWWLDVASNITAAPSVQWAGSGEAIVQLVFERDDILDHHEYAAPHLVSGKRLHGGFDSAGNYVPPRTRTRRVAIDHWTAALRARGFDLLDADSSLLAGPRCPNVEQFRLLLSEGMGRPFYNVFTITAKLEARGLFLTQMPVPPLQDAIVEDITEMGIGHLDKGLMFAHGIDEGGEPEGHIGGHDTMWYLARDLAFGDVDWPGVEPPPSIGRDDGGRRWMPEIDSDLEAFVAFLNQLLLIEYRAEIGFASTQAVLRTAGLFPGRDAQAKEAAGIIDRIRSDEAIHVETLRLYLGELRSFRFRHPNGDTVPGSRVVDPYWKELVQWATEEQPRLVAGRQYHKVRDYILEHDSGASVAEKFDALLDDGMEPMIAT
;
A
#
# COMPACT_ATOMS: atom_id res chain seq x y z
N MET A 1 37.88 -33.49 18.40
CA MET A 1 37.31 -32.45 19.27
C MET A 1 37.35 -31.14 18.50
N ALA A 2 36.18 -30.60 18.16
CA ALA A 2 36.02 -29.23 17.69
C ALA A 2 34.83 -28.66 18.48
N THR A 3 34.99 -27.48 19.07
CA THR A 3 33.97 -26.83 19.89
C THR A 3 33.16 -25.90 19.01
N HIS A 4 31.83 -26.07 18.99
CA HIS A 4 30.93 -25.07 18.43
C HIS A 4 31.08 -23.73 19.21
N PRO A 5 31.10 -22.58 18.52
CA PRO A 5 30.65 -21.33 19.12
C PRO A 5 29.16 -21.47 19.48
N ALA A 6 28.75 -20.84 20.57
CA ALA A 6 27.37 -20.91 21.03
C ALA A 6 26.42 -20.03 20.19
N ASP A 7 25.15 -20.39 20.26
CA ASP A 7 23.99 -19.64 19.80
C ASP A 7 23.98 -18.21 20.39
N THR A 8 23.84 -17.21 19.52
CA THR A 8 23.54 -15.81 19.88
C THR A 8 22.50 -15.28 18.91
N SER A 9 21.23 -15.38 19.28
CA SER A 9 20.11 -14.78 18.57
C SER A 9 20.12 -13.25 18.74
N ASP A 10 20.95 -12.56 17.95
CA ASP A 10 20.94 -11.10 17.88
C ASP A 10 19.60 -10.62 17.29
N SER A 11 18.67 -10.26 18.19
CA SER A 11 17.39 -9.67 17.82
C SER A 11 17.63 -8.33 17.14
N ILE A 12 17.31 -8.24 15.84
CA ILE A 12 17.27 -6.96 15.12
C ILE A 12 16.30 -6.04 15.87
N SER A 13 16.80 -4.95 16.44
CA SER A 13 15.96 -3.94 17.11
C SER A 13 14.84 -3.48 16.18
N MET A 14 13.64 -3.30 16.70
CA MET A 14 12.49 -2.90 15.89
C MET A 14 12.74 -1.55 15.19
N VAL A 15 13.47 -0.60 15.81
CA VAL A 15 13.94 0.63 15.13
C VAL A 15 14.82 0.34 13.91
N ALA A 16 15.64 -0.72 13.90
CA ALA A 16 16.44 -1.10 12.75
C ALA A 16 15.60 -1.80 11.67
N ALA A 17 14.68 -2.68 12.07
CA ALA A 17 13.75 -3.37 11.16
C ALA A 17 12.79 -2.38 10.47
N LEU A 18 12.25 -1.42 11.23
CA LEU A 18 11.36 -0.38 10.71
C LEU A 18 12.10 0.68 9.90
N ARG A 19 13.37 1.01 10.20
CA ARG A 19 14.18 1.86 9.30
C ARG A 19 14.38 1.20 7.94
N TRP A 20 14.71 -0.10 7.91
CA TRP A 20 14.84 -0.86 6.66
C TRP A 20 13.53 -0.91 5.86
N TRP A 21 12.37 -0.92 6.53
CA TRP A 21 11.07 -0.90 5.86
C TRP A 21 10.61 0.52 5.46
N LEU A 22 10.93 1.58 6.21
CA LEU A 22 10.65 2.95 5.77
C LEU A 22 11.47 3.35 4.52
N ASP A 23 12.49 2.55 4.16
CA ASP A 23 13.18 2.55 2.88
C ASP A 23 12.42 1.78 1.75
N VAL A 24 11.07 1.61 1.82
CA VAL A 24 10.28 0.76 0.89
C VAL A 24 8.80 1.20 0.60
N ALA A 25 8.45 1.48 -0.67
CA ALA A 25 7.10 1.64 -1.33
C ALA A 25 6.36 3.02 -1.49
N SER A 26 6.30 3.63 -2.71
CA SER A 26 5.31 4.70 -3.06
C SER A 26 5.28 5.16 -4.53
N ASN A 27 4.07 5.42 -5.07
CA ASN A 27 3.58 6.70 -5.68
C ASN A 27 2.20 6.53 -6.39
N ILE A 28 1.60 7.63 -6.91
CA ILE A 28 0.42 7.73 -7.85
C ILE A 28 -0.98 7.90 -7.13
N THR A 29 -2.02 8.56 -7.74
CA THR A 29 -3.29 9.11 -7.12
C THR A 29 -4.47 9.36 -8.16
N ALA A 30 -5.82 9.49 -7.98
CA ALA A 30 -6.87 9.38 -6.89
C ALA A 30 -8.31 8.93 -7.38
N ALA A 31 -9.17 8.27 -6.54
CA ALA A 31 -10.53 7.70 -6.86
C ALA A 31 -11.39 7.24 -5.61
N PRO A 32 -12.74 7.03 -5.69
CA PRO A 32 -13.66 7.08 -4.52
C PRO A 32 -14.30 5.75 -4.00
N SER A 33 -14.97 5.83 -2.84
CA SER A 33 -15.48 4.72 -1.99
C SER A 33 -17.01 4.42 -2.06
N VAL A 34 -17.44 3.32 -1.41
CA VAL A 34 -18.84 2.83 -1.32
C VAL A 34 -19.20 2.51 0.13
N GLN A 35 -20.46 2.72 0.53
CA GLN A 35 -20.99 2.36 1.85
C GLN A 35 -22.03 1.23 1.77
N TRP A 36 -22.05 0.36 2.79
CA TRP A 36 -23.10 -0.63 3.04
C TRP A 36 -23.57 -0.56 4.50
N ALA A 37 -24.78 -1.02 4.79
CA ALA A 37 -25.41 -0.88 6.11
C ALA A 37 -25.85 -2.24 6.68
N GLY A 38 -25.58 -2.44 7.98
CA GLY A 38 -26.01 -3.60 8.76
C GLY A 38 -26.62 -3.16 10.10
N SER A 39 -27.54 -3.95 10.66
CA SER A 39 -28.28 -3.59 11.87
C SER A 39 -28.76 -4.81 12.66
N GLY A 40 -28.46 -4.86 13.96
CA GLY A 40 -29.04 -5.81 14.92
C GLY A 40 -28.08 -6.17 16.05
N GLU A 41 -28.54 -6.04 17.30
CA GLU A 41 -27.75 -6.43 18.48
C GLU A 41 -27.74 -7.97 18.66
N ALA A 42 -26.61 -8.58 18.36
CA ALA A 42 -26.21 -9.88 18.90
C ALA A 42 -25.05 -9.69 19.90
N ILE A 43 -24.63 -10.75 20.60
CA ILE A 43 -23.34 -10.72 21.29
C ILE A 43 -22.25 -10.69 20.20
N VAL A 44 -21.60 -9.54 20.05
CA VAL A 44 -20.59 -9.30 19.02
C VAL A 44 -19.32 -10.05 19.39
N GLN A 45 -18.83 -10.92 18.51
CA GLN A 45 -17.52 -11.55 18.66
C GLN A 45 -16.43 -10.51 18.43
N LEU A 46 -15.57 -10.28 19.43
CA LEU A 46 -14.46 -9.31 19.36
C LEU A 46 -13.07 -9.94 19.51
N VAL A 47 -13.01 -11.24 19.78
CA VAL A 47 -11.78 -12.04 19.79
C VAL A 47 -11.84 -13.01 18.62
N PHE A 48 -10.77 -13.05 17.83
CA PHE A 48 -10.64 -13.89 16.64
C PHE A 48 -9.28 -14.59 16.66
N GLU A 49 -9.26 -15.88 16.34
CA GLU A 49 -8.02 -16.64 16.29
C GLU A 49 -7.28 -16.37 14.97
N ARG A 50 -6.02 -16.81 14.90
CA ARG A 50 -5.20 -16.69 13.68
C ARG A 50 -5.90 -17.26 12.45
N ASP A 51 -6.52 -18.43 12.60
CA ASP A 51 -7.17 -19.14 11.51
C ASP A 51 -8.47 -18.44 11.07
N ASP A 52 -9.16 -17.72 11.97
CA ASP A 52 -10.29 -16.85 11.62
C ASP A 52 -9.82 -15.67 10.74
N ILE A 53 -8.73 -15.02 11.15
CA ILE A 53 -8.15 -13.86 10.43
C ILE A 53 -7.66 -14.27 9.03
N LEU A 54 -7.28 -15.54 8.85
CA LEU A 54 -6.82 -16.10 7.57
C LEU A 54 -7.90 -16.88 6.81
N ASP A 55 -9.16 -16.90 7.27
CA ASP A 55 -10.23 -17.68 6.64
C ASP A 55 -10.66 -17.11 5.27
N HIS A 56 -10.73 -17.99 4.28
CA HIS A 56 -11.08 -17.68 2.89
C HIS A 56 -12.53 -18.09 2.57
N HIS A 57 -13.13 -17.43 1.58
CA HIS A 57 -14.36 -17.92 0.98
C HIS A 57 -14.11 -19.19 0.14
N GLU A 58 -15.09 -20.10 0.11
CA GLU A 58 -15.10 -21.18 -0.89
C GLU A 58 -15.32 -20.58 -2.28
N TYR A 59 -14.27 -20.55 -3.10
CA TYR A 59 -14.34 -20.06 -4.48
C TYR A 59 -14.91 -21.12 -5.41
N ALA A 60 -15.83 -20.74 -6.30
CA ALA A 60 -16.32 -21.59 -7.38
C ALA A 60 -15.27 -21.79 -8.49
N ALA A 61 -14.36 -20.82 -8.65
CA ALA A 61 -13.16 -20.95 -9.48
C ALA A 61 -11.97 -20.21 -8.84
N PRO A 62 -10.73 -20.75 -8.92
CA PRO A 62 -9.54 -20.07 -8.43
C PRO A 62 -9.13 -18.90 -9.32
N HIS A 63 -8.44 -17.90 -8.75
CA HIS A 63 -7.81 -16.85 -9.54
C HIS A 63 -6.59 -17.43 -10.29
N LEU A 64 -6.70 -17.56 -11.61
CA LEU A 64 -5.68 -18.08 -12.51
C LEU A 64 -5.41 -17.08 -13.64
N VAL A 65 -4.15 -16.70 -13.84
CA VAL A 65 -3.70 -15.88 -14.97
C VAL A 65 -2.41 -16.46 -15.53
N SER A 66 -2.34 -16.66 -16.85
CA SER A 66 -1.19 -17.25 -17.56
C SER A 66 -0.66 -18.55 -16.93
N GLY A 67 -1.55 -19.35 -16.34
CA GLY A 67 -1.22 -20.61 -15.66
C GLY A 67 -0.66 -20.47 -14.23
N LYS A 68 -0.40 -19.25 -13.73
CA LYS A 68 -0.07 -19.01 -12.32
C LYS A 68 -1.36 -18.94 -11.49
N ARG A 69 -1.32 -19.50 -10.27
CA ARG A 69 -2.34 -19.29 -9.25
C ARG A 69 -2.05 -18.01 -8.49
N LEU A 70 -3.10 -17.25 -8.24
CA LEU A 70 -3.09 -16.00 -7.49
C LEU A 70 -4.01 -16.15 -6.28
N HIS A 71 -3.84 -15.26 -5.31
CA HIS A 71 -4.78 -15.13 -4.19
C HIS A 71 -6.15 -14.58 -4.67
N GLY A 72 -7.14 -14.67 -3.79
CA GLY A 72 -8.55 -14.49 -4.14
C GLY A 72 -9.11 -15.61 -5.02
N GLY A 73 -10.28 -15.37 -5.58
CA GLY A 73 -10.96 -16.31 -6.48
C GLY A 73 -12.26 -15.73 -7.02
N PHE A 74 -13.14 -16.58 -7.54
CA PHE A 74 -14.42 -16.16 -8.12
C PHE A 74 -15.60 -16.90 -7.50
N ASP A 75 -16.74 -16.21 -7.37
CA ASP A 75 -18.01 -16.81 -6.98
C ASP A 75 -18.68 -17.57 -8.15
N SER A 76 -19.83 -18.19 -7.88
CA SER A 76 -20.59 -18.95 -8.91
C SER A 76 -21.19 -18.11 -10.04
N ALA A 77 -21.18 -16.77 -9.93
CA ALA A 77 -21.60 -15.83 -10.96
C ALA A 77 -20.41 -15.20 -11.73
N GLY A 78 -19.17 -15.49 -11.32
CA GLY A 78 -17.94 -14.96 -11.92
C GLY A 78 -17.47 -13.63 -11.33
N ASN A 79 -18.05 -13.16 -10.22
CA ASN A 79 -17.55 -11.98 -9.49
C ASN A 79 -16.26 -12.36 -8.74
N TYR A 80 -15.30 -11.44 -8.68
CA TYR A 80 -14.10 -11.65 -7.88
C TYR A 80 -14.40 -11.58 -6.38
N VAL A 81 -13.74 -12.42 -5.60
CA VAL A 81 -13.85 -12.52 -4.15
C VAL A 81 -12.45 -12.43 -3.53
N PRO A 82 -12.15 -11.32 -2.81
CA PRO A 82 -10.87 -11.10 -2.15
C PRO A 82 -10.38 -12.22 -1.21
N PRO A 83 -9.06 -12.39 -1.02
CA PRO A 83 -8.48 -13.37 -0.10
C PRO A 83 -8.73 -13.01 1.37
N ARG A 84 -8.79 -14.04 2.21
CA ARG A 84 -8.82 -13.88 3.68
C ARG A 84 -9.91 -12.91 4.16
N THR A 85 -11.03 -12.77 3.46
CA THR A 85 -12.09 -11.79 3.80
C THR A 85 -13.24 -12.39 4.58
N ARG A 86 -13.44 -13.71 4.54
CA ARG A 86 -14.65 -14.38 5.04
C ARG A 86 -14.96 -14.05 6.50
N THR A 87 -13.94 -14.04 7.35
CA THR A 87 -14.07 -13.72 8.78
C THR A 87 -13.28 -12.46 9.17
N ARG A 88 -12.16 -12.14 8.50
CA ARG A 88 -11.43 -10.86 8.65
C ARG A 88 -12.34 -9.64 8.44
N ARG A 89 -13.26 -9.66 7.46
CA ARG A 89 -14.23 -8.58 7.23
C ARG A 89 -15.18 -8.42 8.41
N VAL A 90 -15.77 -9.53 8.88
CA VAL A 90 -16.68 -9.54 10.03
C VAL A 90 -15.99 -9.00 11.29
N ALA A 91 -14.72 -9.38 11.52
CA ALA A 91 -13.93 -8.86 12.63
C ALA A 91 -13.73 -7.34 12.57
N ILE A 92 -13.43 -6.79 11.39
CA ILE A 92 -13.28 -5.33 11.18
C ILE A 92 -14.60 -4.60 11.42
N ASP A 93 -15.71 -5.12 10.90
CA ASP A 93 -17.04 -4.55 11.10
C ASP A 93 -17.40 -4.54 12.60
N HIS A 94 -17.09 -5.63 13.31
CA HIS A 94 -17.30 -5.79 14.75
C HIS A 94 -16.44 -4.83 15.60
N TRP A 95 -15.12 -4.76 15.36
CA TRP A 95 -14.22 -3.84 16.06
C TRP A 95 -14.56 -2.37 15.78
N THR A 96 -14.94 -2.06 14.53
CA THR A 96 -15.40 -0.70 14.15
C THR A 96 -16.71 -0.33 14.86
N ALA A 97 -17.66 -1.25 14.97
CA ALA A 97 -18.87 -1.05 15.76
C ALA A 97 -18.56 -0.85 17.25
N ALA A 98 -17.62 -1.62 17.82
CA ALA A 98 -17.18 -1.46 19.21
C ALA A 98 -16.47 -0.12 19.45
N LEU A 99 -15.60 0.35 18.54
CA LEU A 99 -14.96 1.67 18.61
C LEU A 99 -15.99 2.80 18.58
N ARG A 100 -17.02 2.68 17.73
CA ARG A 100 -18.14 3.64 17.66
C ARG A 100 -19.03 3.60 18.90
N ALA A 101 -19.27 2.43 19.48
CA ALA A 101 -19.98 2.30 20.75
C ALA A 101 -19.22 2.95 21.93
N ARG A 102 -17.87 3.00 21.86
CA ARG A 102 -17.03 3.76 22.81
C ARG A 102 -17.05 5.29 22.59
N GLY A 103 -17.73 5.79 21.56
CA GLY A 103 -17.84 7.22 21.25
C GLY A 103 -16.72 7.79 20.38
N PHE A 104 -15.99 6.93 19.67
CA PHE A 104 -14.91 7.30 18.75
C PHE A 104 -15.26 6.88 17.31
N ASP A 105 -14.34 7.07 16.36
CA ASP A 105 -14.47 6.56 15.00
C ASP A 105 -13.09 6.18 14.45
N LEU A 106 -13.08 5.55 13.28
CA LEU A 106 -11.90 5.34 12.43
C LEU A 106 -11.08 6.64 12.29
N LEU A 107 -9.78 6.53 11.99
CA LEU A 107 -8.98 7.71 11.63
C LEU A 107 -9.65 8.46 10.45
N ASP A 108 -9.81 9.77 10.59
CA ASP A 108 -10.36 10.63 9.54
C ASP A 108 -9.28 10.88 8.49
N ALA A 109 -9.41 10.15 7.38
CA ALA A 109 -8.45 10.06 6.31
C ALA A 109 -9.13 9.41 5.08
N ASP A 110 -8.81 9.88 3.89
CA ASP A 110 -9.14 9.22 2.63
C ASP A 110 -8.19 9.65 1.50
N SER A 111 -8.31 9.00 0.33
CA SER A 111 -7.43 9.23 -0.83
C SER A 111 -7.40 10.67 -1.36
N SER A 112 -8.45 11.47 -1.12
CA SER A 112 -8.57 12.86 -1.58
C SER A 112 -7.57 13.82 -0.92
N LEU A 113 -7.00 13.41 0.22
CA LEU A 113 -5.85 14.09 0.82
C LEU A 113 -4.71 14.18 -0.21
N LEU A 114 -4.41 13.10 -0.94
CA LEU A 114 -3.28 12.96 -1.86
C LEU A 114 -3.48 13.68 -3.22
N ALA A 115 -3.90 14.93 -3.18
CA ALA A 115 -3.79 15.83 -4.30
C ALA A 115 -2.31 16.21 -4.57
N GLY A 116 -1.98 16.49 -5.83
CA GLY A 116 -0.65 16.97 -6.21
C GLY A 116 -0.28 16.59 -7.66
N PRO A 117 0.68 17.32 -8.27
CA PRO A 117 1.10 17.09 -9.65
C PRO A 117 1.88 15.79 -9.83
N ARG A 118 1.94 15.35 -11.08
CA ARG A 118 2.40 14.02 -11.51
C ARG A 118 3.37 14.16 -12.67
N CYS A 119 4.29 13.21 -12.76
CA CYS A 119 5.02 12.99 -14.00
C CYS A 119 5.51 11.53 -14.08
N PRO A 120 5.20 10.78 -15.15
CA PRO A 120 4.17 11.09 -16.14
C PRO A 120 2.76 11.10 -15.50
N ASN A 121 1.89 12.00 -15.97
CA ASN A 121 0.45 11.88 -15.72
C ASN A 121 -0.22 10.92 -16.75
N VAL A 122 -1.55 10.78 -16.70
CA VAL A 122 -2.29 9.87 -17.58
C VAL A 122 -2.14 10.26 -19.06
N GLU A 123 -2.25 11.54 -19.42
CA GLU A 123 -2.13 11.98 -20.82
C GLU A 123 -0.69 11.86 -21.34
N GLN A 124 0.31 12.11 -20.49
CA GLN A 124 1.71 11.88 -20.81
C GLN A 124 2.01 10.38 -21.05
N PHE A 125 1.44 9.47 -20.25
CA PHE A 125 1.52 8.03 -20.56
C PHE A 125 0.80 7.66 -21.87
N ARG A 126 -0.37 8.26 -22.15
CA ARG A 126 -1.11 8.06 -23.42
C ARG A 126 -0.28 8.50 -24.63
N LEU A 127 0.33 9.68 -24.56
CA LEU A 127 1.27 10.20 -25.56
C LEU A 127 2.44 9.24 -25.77
N LEU A 128 3.16 8.89 -24.70
CA LEU A 128 4.34 8.02 -24.77
C LEU A 128 4.03 6.67 -25.42
N LEU A 129 2.92 6.03 -25.06
CA LEU A 129 2.50 4.77 -25.68
C LEU A 129 2.15 4.95 -27.16
N SER A 130 1.47 6.04 -27.54
CA SER A 130 1.12 6.33 -28.94
C SER A 130 2.33 6.59 -29.85
N GLU A 131 3.43 7.10 -29.28
CA GLU A 131 4.72 7.33 -29.96
C GLU A 131 5.65 6.11 -29.86
N GLY A 132 5.18 4.97 -29.34
CA GLY A 132 5.96 3.73 -29.17
C GLY A 132 6.92 3.70 -27.98
N MET A 133 7.01 4.78 -27.21
CA MET A 133 7.91 4.99 -26.07
C MET A 133 7.38 4.35 -24.77
N GLY A 134 6.96 3.08 -24.82
CA GLY A 134 6.21 2.42 -23.74
C GLY A 134 6.97 2.08 -22.45
N ARG A 135 8.32 2.14 -22.46
CA ARG A 135 9.18 1.74 -21.34
C ARG A 135 8.86 2.43 -20.00
N PRO A 136 8.53 3.74 -19.91
CA PRO A 136 8.18 4.38 -18.64
C PRO A 136 6.88 3.82 -18.05
N PHE A 137 5.91 3.40 -18.86
CA PHE A 137 4.69 2.78 -18.34
C PHE A 137 4.93 1.34 -17.90
N TYR A 138 5.71 0.55 -18.65
CA TYR A 138 6.18 -0.79 -18.23
C TYR A 138 6.98 -0.76 -16.92
N ASN A 139 7.77 0.31 -16.71
CA ASN A 139 8.50 0.54 -15.48
C ASN A 139 7.57 0.75 -14.27
N VAL A 140 6.35 1.30 -14.44
CA VAL A 140 5.38 1.42 -13.33
C VAL A 140 5.09 0.05 -12.74
N PHE A 141 4.57 -0.89 -13.54
CA PHE A 141 4.28 -2.26 -13.08
C PHE A 141 5.50 -2.95 -12.47
N THR A 142 6.68 -2.77 -13.06
CA THR A 142 7.92 -3.41 -12.58
C THR A 142 8.42 -2.81 -11.26
N ILE A 143 8.22 -1.50 -11.06
CA ILE A 143 8.50 -0.82 -9.79
C ILE A 143 7.49 -1.30 -8.75
N THR A 144 6.19 -1.19 -9.03
CA THR A 144 5.15 -1.52 -8.05
C THR A 144 5.15 -2.99 -7.65
N ALA A 145 5.32 -3.94 -8.59
CA ALA A 145 5.51 -5.36 -8.26
C ALA A 145 6.66 -5.60 -7.26
N LYS A 146 7.78 -4.86 -7.38
CA LYS A 146 8.92 -4.93 -6.46
C LYS A 146 8.70 -4.18 -5.15
N LEU A 147 7.61 -3.43 -5.01
CA LEU A 147 7.19 -2.79 -3.76
C LEU A 147 6.28 -3.74 -2.98
N GLU A 148 5.22 -4.27 -3.59
CA GLU A 148 4.34 -5.25 -2.92
C GLU A 148 5.13 -6.52 -2.52
N ALA A 149 6.08 -6.98 -3.36
CA ALA A 149 6.98 -8.09 -2.99
C ALA A 149 7.77 -7.87 -1.69
N ARG A 150 8.03 -6.61 -1.31
CA ARG A 150 8.67 -6.25 -0.04
C ARG A 150 7.66 -6.14 1.11
N GLY A 151 6.36 -5.97 0.83
CA GLY A 151 5.26 -6.08 1.79
C GLY A 151 5.19 -7.44 2.50
N LEU A 152 5.75 -8.50 1.89
CA LEU A 152 5.93 -9.81 2.53
C LEU A 152 6.70 -9.74 3.86
N PHE A 153 7.54 -8.71 4.07
CA PHE A 153 8.20 -8.45 5.37
C PHE A 153 7.21 -8.34 6.55
N LEU A 154 5.98 -7.90 6.31
CA LEU A 154 4.97 -7.73 7.35
C LEU A 154 4.54 -9.07 8.01
N THR A 155 4.83 -10.20 7.36
CA THR A 155 4.73 -11.55 7.95
C THR A 155 5.72 -11.83 9.08
N GLN A 156 6.81 -11.05 9.16
CA GLN A 156 7.94 -11.21 10.08
C GLN A 156 8.18 -9.96 10.94
N MET A 157 7.43 -8.88 10.71
CA MET A 157 7.61 -7.63 11.41
C MET A 157 7.18 -7.76 12.88
N PRO A 158 8.05 -7.46 13.85
CA PRO A 158 7.67 -7.52 15.26
C PRO A 158 6.64 -6.45 15.59
N VAL A 159 5.59 -6.84 16.31
CA VAL A 159 4.65 -5.92 16.96
C VAL A 159 5.16 -5.72 18.41
N PRO A 160 5.28 -4.47 18.91
CA PRO A 160 5.67 -4.25 20.31
C PRO A 160 4.57 -4.74 21.26
N PRO A 161 4.87 -4.96 22.55
CA PRO A 161 3.86 -5.36 23.55
C PRO A 161 2.88 -4.21 23.85
N LEU A 162 1.92 -3.98 22.95
CA LEU A 162 0.98 -2.85 22.99
C LEU A 162 0.21 -2.77 24.32
N GLN A 163 -0.15 -3.92 24.91
CA GLN A 163 -0.88 -3.99 26.18
C GLN A 163 -0.07 -3.47 27.38
N ASP A 164 1.26 -3.58 27.35
CA ASP A 164 2.11 -3.02 28.42
C ASP A 164 2.12 -1.49 28.34
N ALA A 165 2.11 -0.94 27.12
CA ALA A 165 2.17 0.50 26.88
C ALA A 165 0.81 1.21 26.95
N ILE A 166 -0.30 0.50 26.75
CA ILE A 166 -1.67 1.04 26.79
C ILE A 166 -2.29 0.81 28.17
N VAL A 167 -3.12 1.75 28.65
CA VAL A 167 -3.79 1.69 29.97
C VAL A 167 -5.01 0.77 29.93
N GLU A 168 -5.79 0.89 28.87
CA GLU A 168 -7.00 0.12 28.57
C GLU A 168 -6.68 -1.33 28.14
N ASP A 169 -7.64 -2.25 28.32
CA ASP A 169 -7.55 -3.62 27.81
C ASP A 169 -7.77 -3.64 26.29
N ILE A 170 -6.83 -4.23 25.55
CA ILE A 170 -6.87 -4.28 24.07
C ILE A 170 -7.23 -5.66 23.51
N THR A 171 -7.57 -6.64 24.35
CA THR A 171 -7.79 -8.03 23.91
C THR A 171 -8.98 -8.20 22.95
N GLU A 172 -10.00 -7.33 23.06
CA GLU A 172 -11.21 -7.29 22.23
C GLU A 172 -11.15 -6.23 21.09
N MET A 173 -9.95 -5.90 20.61
CA MET A 173 -9.71 -4.78 19.68
C MET A 173 -8.87 -5.21 18.48
N GLY A 174 -8.97 -4.50 17.36
CA GLY A 174 -8.20 -4.78 16.15
C GLY A 174 -6.69 -4.70 16.42
N ILE A 175 -6.25 -3.71 17.19
CA ILE A 175 -4.83 -3.59 17.61
C ILE A 175 -4.35 -4.76 18.48
N GLY A 176 -5.24 -5.43 19.21
CA GLY A 176 -4.93 -6.64 19.97
C GLY A 176 -4.87 -7.92 19.13
N HIS A 177 -4.92 -7.82 17.80
CA HIS A 177 -4.87 -8.94 16.86
C HIS A 177 -3.81 -8.75 15.74
N LEU A 178 -2.98 -7.71 15.84
CA LEU A 178 -1.94 -7.36 14.87
C LEU A 178 -0.91 -8.49 14.70
N ASP A 179 -0.40 -9.01 15.81
CA ASP A 179 0.53 -10.13 15.90
C ASP A 179 -0.15 -11.50 15.67
N LYS A 180 -1.38 -11.67 16.19
CA LYS A 180 -2.16 -12.92 16.05
C LYS A 180 -2.38 -13.31 14.58
N GLY A 181 -2.60 -12.35 13.70
CA GLY A 181 -2.71 -12.64 12.27
C GLY A 181 -2.81 -11.46 11.30
N LEU A 182 -3.16 -10.25 11.74
CA LEU A 182 -3.52 -9.18 10.80
C LEU A 182 -2.31 -8.64 10.01
N MET A 183 -1.14 -8.46 10.64
CA MET A 183 0.09 -8.07 9.92
C MET A 183 0.55 -9.16 8.94
N PHE A 184 0.36 -10.43 9.33
CA PHE A 184 0.70 -11.58 8.48
C PHE A 184 -0.24 -11.68 7.28
N ALA A 185 -1.55 -11.51 7.47
CA ALA A 185 -2.56 -11.55 6.42
C ALA A 185 -2.26 -10.51 5.33
N HIS A 186 -1.99 -9.26 5.73
CA HIS A 186 -1.54 -8.19 4.83
C HIS A 186 -0.26 -8.59 4.09
N GLY A 187 0.79 -9.06 4.80
CA GLY A 187 2.05 -9.42 4.16
C GLY A 187 1.95 -10.53 3.09
N ILE A 188 1.05 -11.50 3.26
CA ILE A 188 0.77 -12.53 2.22
C ILE A 188 -0.31 -12.14 1.21
N ASP A 189 -0.98 -11.00 1.39
CA ASP A 189 -1.73 -10.35 0.32
C ASP A 189 -0.75 -9.65 -0.65
N GLU A 190 0.25 -8.93 -0.13
CA GLU A 190 1.24 -8.25 -0.97
C GLU A 190 2.18 -9.19 -1.72
N GLY A 191 2.88 -10.07 -0.99
CA GLY A 191 3.92 -10.95 -1.55
C GLY A 191 3.51 -12.41 -1.75
N GLY A 192 2.23 -12.74 -1.53
CA GLY A 192 1.70 -14.09 -1.71
C GLY A 192 2.21 -15.13 -0.72
N GLU A 193 2.05 -16.41 -1.09
CA GLU A 193 2.37 -17.58 -0.28
C GLU A 193 3.35 -18.49 -1.07
N PRO A 194 4.67 -18.32 -0.88
CA PRO A 194 5.68 -19.04 -1.68
C PRO A 194 5.56 -20.57 -1.60
N GLU A 195 5.27 -21.12 -0.41
CA GLU A 195 5.10 -22.56 -0.19
C GLU A 195 3.79 -23.10 -0.79
N GLY A 196 2.71 -22.30 -0.77
CA GLY A 196 1.43 -22.63 -1.40
C GLY A 196 1.43 -22.43 -2.93
N HIS A 197 2.49 -21.83 -3.48
CA HIS A 197 2.61 -21.39 -4.87
C HIS A 197 1.45 -20.47 -5.31
N ILE A 198 1.05 -19.56 -4.42
CA ILE A 198 0.01 -18.55 -4.64
C ILE A 198 0.69 -17.19 -4.75
N GLY A 199 0.56 -16.50 -5.88
CA GLY A 199 1.05 -15.12 -6.04
C GLY A 199 0.12 -14.09 -5.38
N GLY A 200 0.71 -13.05 -4.79
CA GLY A 200 -0.01 -11.89 -4.26
C GLY A 200 -0.11 -10.75 -5.27
N HIS A 201 -0.28 -9.52 -4.76
CA HIS A 201 -0.27 -8.29 -5.56
C HIS A 201 1.01 -8.16 -6.40
N ASP A 202 2.16 -8.58 -5.89
CA ASP A 202 3.45 -8.59 -6.59
C ASP A 202 3.37 -9.30 -7.96
N THR A 203 2.77 -10.49 -7.94
CA THR A 203 2.66 -11.40 -9.07
C THR A 203 1.53 -10.97 -9.99
N MET A 204 0.46 -10.38 -9.44
CA MET A 204 -0.61 -9.74 -10.21
C MET A 204 -0.08 -8.57 -11.04
N TRP A 205 0.75 -7.69 -10.47
CA TRP A 205 1.40 -6.61 -11.20
C TRP A 205 2.31 -7.11 -12.33
N TYR A 206 3.17 -8.11 -12.07
CA TYR A 206 4.00 -8.71 -13.12
C TYR A 206 3.16 -9.34 -14.25
N LEU A 207 2.08 -10.06 -13.92
CA LEU A 207 1.21 -10.67 -14.94
C LEU A 207 0.43 -9.63 -15.75
N ALA A 208 -0.05 -8.55 -15.11
CA ALA A 208 -0.69 -7.43 -15.79
C ALA A 208 0.26 -6.74 -16.79
N ARG A 209 1.53 -6.55 -16.42
CA ARG A 209 2.60 -6.04 -17.29
C ARG A 209 2.83 -6.95 -18.50
N ASP A 210 3.03 -8.24 -18.25
CA ASP A 210 3.41 -9.23 -19.26
C ASP A 210 2.27 -9.50 -20.25
N LEU A 211 1.01 -9.35 -19.81
CA LEU A 211 -0.17 -9.31 -20.69
C LEU A 211 -0.16 -8.07 -21.58
N ALA A 212 -0.05 -6.87 -21.00
CA ALA A 212 -0.16 -5.60 -21.72
C ALA A 212 0.95 -5.39 -22.75
N PHE A 213 2.20 -5.73 -22.43
CA PHE A 213 3.36 -5.51 -23.29
C PHE A 213 3.81 -6.77 -24.04
N GLY A 214 3.79 -7.93 -23.38
CA GLY A 214 4.41 -9.16 -23.90
C GLY A 214 5.91 -9.22 -23.69
N ASP A 215 6.57 -9.94 -24.60
CA ASP A 215 8.02 -10.09 -24.64
C ASP A 215 8.68 -8.80 -25.16
N VAL A 216 9.47 -8.14 -24.31
CA VAL A 216 10.12 -6.85 -24.58
C VAL A 216 11.53 -6.83 -23.98
N ASP A 217 12.54 -6.50 -24.78
CA ASP A 217 13.94 -6.37 -24.35
C ASP A 217 14.21 -5.01 -23.69
N TRP A 218 13.42 -4.69 -22.66
CA TRP A 218 13.63 -3.48 -21.84
C TRP A 218 14.33 -3.85 -20.54
N PRO A 219 15.48 -3.21 -20.22
CA PRO A 219 16.25 -3.55 -19.04
C PRO A 219 15.47 -3.28 -17.77
N GLY A 220 15.60 -4.18 -16.81
CA GLY A 220 14.93 -4.10 -15.51
C GLY A 220 15.22 -2.78 -14.78
N VAL A 221 14.20 -2.28 -14.08
CA VAL A 221 14.28 -1.11 -13.22
C VAL A 221 14.24 -1.55 -11.76
N GLU A 222 14.99 -0.88 -10.90
CA GLU A 222 14.82 -0.99 -9.45
C GLU A 222 13.89 0.12 -8.94
N PRO A 223 12.95 -0.17 -8.02
CA PRO A 223 12.28 0.85 -7.23
C PRO A 223 13.31 1.64 -6.41
N PRO A 224 12.95 2.82 -5.87
CA PRO A 224 13.78 3.49 -4.88
C PRO A 224 14.01 2.64 -3.61
N PRO A 225 14.91 3.11 -2.73
CA PRO A 225 14.80 2.93 -1.29
C PRO A 225 13.56 3.71 -0.79
N SER A 226 13.71 4.69 0.11
CA SER A 226 12.59 5.47 0.68
C SER A 226 11.77 6.32 -0.32
N ILE A 227 10.62 6.76 0.20
CA ILE A 227 9.28 6.71 -0.39
C ILE A 227 8.26 7.43 0.51
N GLY A 228 8.34 7.10 1.80
CA GLY A 228 7.67 7.71 2.93
C GLY A 228 8.49 8.91 3.38
N ARG A 229 8.14 9.45 4.54
CA ARG A 229 8.87 10.60 5.07
C ARG A 229 10.12 10.11 5.78
N ASP A 230 11.29 10.50 5.26
CA ASP A 230 12.53 10.44 6.02
C ASP A 230 12.42 11.42 7.19
N ASP A 231 12.22 10.87 8.38
CA ASP A 231 12.13 11.62 9.61
C ASP A 231 13.51 12.04 10.16
N GLY A 232 14.62 11.70 9.49
CA GLY A 232 15.98 12.14 9.85
C GLY A 232 16.45 11.65 11.22
N GLY A 233 15.80 10.63 11.79
CA GLY A 233 15.99 10.17 13.17
C GLY A 233 15.36 11.07 14.25
N ARG A 234 14.54 12.05 13.88
CA ARG A 234 13.75 12.88 14.81
C ARG A 234 12.74 12.01 15.56
N ARG A 235 12.69 12.19 16.89
CA ARG A 235 11.54 11.75 17.70
C ARG A 235 10.37 12.69 17.46
N TRP A 236 9.21 12.16 17.10
CA TRP A 236 7.97 12.92 16.87
C TRP A 236 6.90 12.71 17.94
N MET A 237 6.98 11.61 18.70
CA MET A 237 6.06 11.24 19.78
C MET A 237 6.87 10.94 21.06
N PRO A 238 7.71 11.89 21.55
CA PRO A 238 8.63 11.67 22.67
C PRO A 238 7.95 11.30 24.00
N GLU A 239 6.63 11.41 24.09
CA GLU A 239 5.78 11.01 25.22
C GLU A 239 5.64 9.47 25.37
N ILE A 240 6.04 8.70 24.37
CA ILE A 240 6.02 7.22 24.39
C ILE A 240 7.42 6.63 24.17
N ASP A 241 7.56 5.32 24.38
CA ASP A 241 8.83 4.64 24.10
C ASP A 241 9.22 4.73 22.61
N SER A 242 10.52 4.70 22.31
CA SER A 242 11.05 4.74 20.93
C SER A 242 10.59 3.57 20.05
N ASP A 243 10.46 2.36 20.60
CA ASP A 243 9.99 1.20 19.84
C ASP A 243 8.49 1.36 19.52
N LEU A 244 7.68 1.80 20.49
CA LEU A 244 6.26 2.09 20.24
C LEU A 244 6.08 3.27 19.27
N GLU A 245 6.87 4.34 19.38
CA GLU A 245 6.83 5.46 18.43
C GLU A 245 7.13 4.97 17.01
N ALA A 246 8.16 4.16 16.83
CA ALA A 246 8.51 3.64 15.51
C ALA A 246 7.36 2.81 14.92
N PHE A 247 6.68 1.98 15.72
CA PHE A 247 5.52 1.20 15.29
C PHE A 247 4.28 2.07 14.96
N VAL A 248 3.98 3.09 15.77
CA VAL A 248 2.86 4.02 15.49
C VAL A 248 3.17 4.88 14.26
N ALA A 249 4.41 5.35 14.10
CA ALA A 249 4.87 6.05 12.91
C ALA A 249 4.73 5.17 11.66
N PHE A 250 5.18 3.91 11.75
CA PHE A 250 5.01 2.89 10.71
C PHE A 250 3.54 2.72 10.30
N LEU A 251 2.59 2.57 11.22
CA LEU A 251 1.16 2.40 10.87
C LEU A 251 0.59 3.63 10.13
N ASN A 252 1.02 4.84 10.51
CA ASN A 252 0.65 6.07 9.81
C ASN A 252 1.27 6.14 8.40
N GLN A 253 2.54 5.73 8.25
CA GLN A 253 3.22 5.72 6.95
C GLN A 253 2.66 4.62 6.03
N LEU A 254 2.34 3.44 6.55
CA LEU A 254 1.68 2.36 5.80
C LEU A 254 0.30 2.81 5.30
N LEU A 255 -0.55 3.41 6.15
CA LEU A 255 -1.84 3.95 5.69
C LEU A 255 -1.70 4.99 4.57
N LEU A 256 -0.66 5.83 4.63
CA LEU A 256 -0.36 6.79 3.56
C LEU A 256 0.09 6.09 2.27
N ILE A 257 0.78 4.95 2.39
CA ILE A 257 1.20 4.12 1.25
C ILE A 257 -0.02 3.42 0.63
N GLU A 258 -0.96 2.88 1.41
CA GLU A 258 -2.22 2.31 0.88
C GLU A 258 -2.98 3.33 0.04
N TYR A 259 -3.10 4.56 0.56
CA TYR A 259 -3.75 5.63 -0.20
C TYR A 259 -2.99 5.96 -1.47
N ARG A 260 -1.67 5.80 -1.57
CA ARG A 260 -0.93 5.94 -2.84
C ARG A 260 -1.14 4.70 -3.74
N ALA A 261 -1.13 3.50 -3.19
CA ALA A 261 -1.30 2.24 -3.89
C ALA A 261 -2.63 2.21 -4.65
N GLU A 262 -3.76 2.47 -3.95
CA GLU A 262 -5.14 2.51 -4.51
C GLU A 262 -5.21 3.20 -5.87
N ILE A 263 -4.37 4.21 -6.06
CA ILE A 263 -4.54 5.16 -7.14
C ILE A 263 -3.31 5.36 -8.03
N GLY A 264 -2.23 4.62 -7.72
CA GLY A 264 -1.49 3.80 -8.70
C GLY A 264 -2.42 2.99 -9.59
N PHE A 265 -3.36 2.27 -9.01
CA PHE A 265 -4.24 1.39 -9.76
C PHE A 265 -5.16 2.16 -10.72
N ALA A 266 -5.90 3.18 -10.26
CA ALA A 266 -6.84 3.91 -11.15
C ALA A 266 -6.14 4.66 -12.31
N SER A 267 -4.97 5.26 -12.08
CA SER A 267 -4.18 5.88 -13.16
C SER A 267 -3.71 4.83 -14.18
N THR A 268 -3.21 3.69 -13.71
CA THR A 268 -2.78 2.55 -14.54
C THR A 268 -3.94 1.99 -15.37
N GLN A 269 -5.10 1.83 -14.75
CA GLN A 269 -6.34 1.39 -15.42
C GLN A 269 -6.81 2.38 -16.49
N ALA A 270 -6.72 3.69 -16.23
CA ALA A 270 -7.13 4.72 -17.19
C ALA A 270 -6.27 4.67 -18.48
N VAL A 271 -4.99 4.35 -18.35
CA VAL A 271 -4.09 4.11 -19.48
C VAL A 271 -4.41 2.77 -20.17
N LEU A 272 -4.43 1.65 -19.42
CA LEU A 272 -4.69 0.30 -19.95
C LEU A 272 -6.04 0.15 -20.68
N ARG A 273 -7.08 0.89 -20.27
CA ARG A 273 -8.41 0.89 -20.90
C ARG A 273 -8.50 1.83 -22.11
N THR A 274 -7.46 2.60 -22.43
CA THR A 274 -7.44 3.49 -23.61
C THR A 274 -7.19 2.65 -24.88
N ALA A 275 -8.19 2.58 -25.75
CA ALA A 275 -8.14 1.74 -26.95
C ALA A 275 -7.04 2.19 -27.93
N GLY A 276 -6.32 1.22 -28.52
CA GLY A 276 -5.31 1.46 -29.54
C GLY A 276 -3.90 1.77 -29.03
N LEU A 277 -3.71 1.96 -27.71
CA LEU A 277 -2.38 2.17 -27.12
C LEU A 277 -1.53 0.90 -27.01
N PHE A 278 -2.15 -0.27 -27.18
CA PHE A 278 -1.49 -1.57 -27.11
C PHE A 278 -1.73 -2.33 -28.42
N PRO A 279 -0.95 -2.04 -29.49
CA PRO A 279 -1.19 -2.58 -30.83
C PRO A 279 -1.23 -4.12 -30.84
N GLY A 280 -2.35 -4.69 -31.27
CA GLY A 280 -2.59 -6.14 -31.25
C GLY A 280 -2.81 -6.75 -29.86
N ARG A 281 -2.85 -5.94 -28.80
CA ARG A 281 -2.96 -6.34 -27.39
C ARG A 281 -4.10 -5.67 -26.61
N ASP A 282 -5.02 -4.96 -27.28
CA ASP A 282 -6.19 -4.30 -26.65
C ASP A 282 -7.04 -5.20 -25.75
N ALA A 283 -7.06 -6.52 -25.98
CA ALA A 283 -7.77 -7.48 -25.12
C ALA A 283 -6.97 -7.78 -23.84
N GLN A 284 -5.67 -8.03 -23.98
CA GLN A 284 -4.74 -8.32 -22.89
C GLN A 284 -4.51 -7.09 -22.00
N ALA A 285 -4.53 -5.87 -22.56
CA ALA A 285 -4.50 -4.63 -21.78
C ALA A 285 -5.78 -4.43 -20.94
N LYS A 286 -6.94 -4.84 -21.45
CA LYS A 286 -8.20 -4.87 -20.67
C LYS A 286 -8.21 -5.94 -19.59
N GLU A 287 -7.65 -7.12 -19.88
CA GLU A 287 -7.45 -8.18 -18.88
C GLU A 287 -6.49 -7.72 -17.77
N ALA A 288 -5.37 -7.08 -18.13
CA ALA A 288 -4.45 -6.44 -17.20
C ALA A 288 -5.16 -5.40 -16.32
N ALA A 289 -6.00 -4.53 -16.90
CA ALA A 289 -6.81 -3.58 -16.11
C ALA A 289 -7.76 -4.30 -15.13
N GLY A 290 -8.31 -5.45 -15.54
CA GLY A 290 -9.13 -6.33 -14.71
C GLY A 290 -8.38 -7.11 -13.64
N ILE A 291 -7.05 -7.28 -13.76
CA ILE A 291 -6.19 -7.76 -12.66
C ILE A 291 -5.97 -6.63 -11.66
N ILE A 292 -5.72 -5.41 -12.16
CA ILE A 292 -5.58 -4.22 -11.32
C ILE A 292 -6.91 -3.88 -10.58
N ASP A 293 -8.09 -4.20 -11.14
CA ASP A 293 -9.37 -4.14 -10.40
C ASP A 293 -9.44 -5.09 -9.20
N ARG A 294 -8.73 -6.23 -9.27
CA ARG A 294 -8.71 -7.25 -8.22
C ARG A 294 -7.86 -6.78 -7.04
N ILE A 295 -6.63 -6.31 -7.31
CA ILE A 295 -5.76 -5.66 -6.31
C ILE A 295 -6.56 -4.57 -5.56
N ARG A 296 -7.22 -3.63 -6.27
CA ARG A 296 -8.09 -2.60 -5.66
C ARG A 296 -9.19 -3.15 -4.73
N SER A 297 -9.71 -4.33 -5.03
CA SER A 297 -10.76 -4.98 -4.23
C SER A 297 -10.21 -5.63 -2.97
N ASP A 298 -8.94 -6.04 -3.00
CA ASP A 298 -8.20 -6.66 -1.91
C ASP A 298 -7.72 -5.58 -0.92
N GLU A 299 -7.05 -4.55 -1.44
CA GLU A 299 -6.47 -3.39 -0.71
C GLU A 299 -7.47 -2.59 0.12
N ALA A 300 -8.76 -2.64 -0.25
CA ALA A 300 -9.84 -2.01 0.51
C ALA A 300 -9.85 -2.43 1.99
N ILE A 301 -9.38 -3.65 2.31
CA ILE A 301 -9.28 -4.14 3.69
C ILE A 301 -8.04 -3.60 4.42
N HIS A 302 -6.95 -3.27 3.71
CA HIS A 302 -5.72 -2.71 4.28
C HIS A 302 -5.95 -1.25 4.69
N VAL A 303 -6.50 -0.43 3.79
CA VAL A 303 -6.93 0.94 4.10
C VAL A 303 -7.81 0.98 5.35
N GLU A 304 -8.84 0.14 5.40
CA GLU A 304 -9.84 0.18 6.46
C GLU A 304 -9.31 -0.34 7.81
N THR A 305 -8.52 -1.41 7.80
CA THR A 305 -7.86 -1.91 9.02
C THR A 305 -6.88 -0.90 9.60
N LEU A 306 -6.08 -0.24 8.78
CA LEU A 306 -5.11 0.75 9.25
C LEU A 306 -5.81 2.01 9.82
N ARG A 307 -6.92 2.44 9.21
CA ARG A 307 -7.78 3.48 9.80
C ARG A 307 -8.40 3.04 11.13
N LEU A 308 -8.79 1.77 11.27
CA LEU A 308 -9.29 1.20 12.51
C LEU A 308 -8.21 1.21 13.58
N TYR A 309 -7.00 0.68 13.31
CA TYR A 309 -5.91 0.65 14.28
C TYR A 309 -5.53 2.04 14.78
N LEU A 310 -5.44 3.01 13.88
CA LEU A 310 -5.12 4.40 14.24
C LEU A 310 -6.30 5.10 14.95
N GLY A 311 -7.56 4.76 14.63
CA GLY A 311 -8.74 5.21 15.38
C GLY A 311 -8.77 4.64 16.81
N GLU A 312 -8.44 3.36 16.96
CA GLU A 312 -8.30 2.69 18.26
C GLU A 312 -7.16 3.30 19.08
N LEU A 313 -5.94 3.39 18.54
CA LEU A 313 -4.79 4.01 19.22
C LEU A 313 -5.07 5.45 19.66
N ARG A 314 -5.86 6.22 18.90
CA ARG A 314 -6.29 7.59 19.28
C ARG A 314 -7.25 7.63 20.46
N SER A 315 -8.03 6.57 20.69
CA SER A 315 -9.07 6.51 21.71
C SER A 315 -8.56 6.19 23.13
N PHE A 316 -7.34 5.69 23.25
CA PHE A 316 -6.77 5.18 24.50
C PHE A 316 -5.81 6.14 25.20
N ARG A 317 -5.22 5.68 26.30
CA ARG A 317 -4.16 6.38 27.03
C ARG A 317 -2.90 5.52 27.01
N PHE A 318 -1.80 6.08 26.54
CA PHE A 318 -0.49 5.46 26.68
C PHE A 318 0.10 5.78 28.06
N ARG A 319 0.83 4.81 28.63
CA ARG A 319 1.63 4.99 29.86
C ARG A 319 2.89 5.78 29.51
N HIS A 320 3.10 6.91 30.18
CA HIS A 320 4.29 7.74 29.98
C HIS A 320 5.42 7.25 30.91
N PRO A 321 6.71 7.26 30.50
CA PRO A 321 7.82 6.73 31.30
C PRO A 321 8.06 7.36 32.69
N ASN A 322 7.40 8.49 33.01
CA ASN A 322 7.43 9.10 34.35
C ASN A 322 6.34 8.61 35.31
N GLY A 323 5.40 7.77 34.85
CA GLY A 323 4.23 7.30 35.61
C GLY A 323 2.89 7.99 35.30
N ASP A 324 2.89 9.08 34.52
CA ASP A 324 1.67 9.71 34.01
C ASP A 324 1.06 8.93 32.82
N THR A 325 -0.02 9.47 32.23
CA THR A 325 -0.65 8.91 31.02
C THR A 325 -0.97 9.98 29.99
N VAL A 326 -0.62 9.75 28.72
CA VAL A 326 -0.86 10.65 27.59
C VAL A 326 -2.04 10.14 26.74
N PRO A 327 -3.03 10.97 26.37
CA PRO A 327 -4.10 10.56 25.46
C PRO A 327 -3.55 10.23 24.06
N GLY A 328 -4.05 9.17 23.42
CA GLY A 328 -3.53 8.70 22.14
C GLY A 328 -3.71 9.70 20.99
N SER A 329 -4.75 10.54 21.03
CA SER A 329 -4.91 11.67 20.10
C SER A 329 -3.88 12.80 20.28
N ARG A 330 -3.10 12.81 21.37
CA ARG A 330 -1.91 13.68 21.49
C ARG A 330 -0.66 13.06 20.86
N VAL A 331 -0.66 11.75 20.64
CA VAL A 331 0.44 10.98 20.05
C VAL A 331 0.26 10.89 18.53
N VAL A 332 -0.90 10.42 18.06
CA VAL A 332 -1.16 10.16 16.63
C VAL A 332 -1.41 11.44 15.83
N ASP A 333 -2.35 12.30 16.27
CA ASP A 333 -2.84 13.42 15.47
C ASP A 333 -1.73 14.41 15.03
N PRO A 334 -0.71 14.76 15.85
CA PRO A 334 0.40 15.59 15.41
C PRO A 334 1.25 14.92 14.32
N TYR A 335 1.55 13.63 14.46
CA TYR A 335 2.33 12.91 13.44
C TYR A 335 1.56 12.80 12.13
N TRP A 336 0.29 12.40 12.20
CA TRP A 336 -0.59 12.27 11.04
C TRP A 336 -0.74 13.60 10.27
N LYS A 337 -0.99 14.72 10.97
CA LYS A 337 -1.10 16.05 10.35
C LYS A 337 0.16 16.40 9.55
N GLU A 338 1.33 16.24 10.15
CA GLU A 338 2.61 16.63 9.54
C GLU A 338 3.00 15.63 8.42
N LEU A 339 2.55 14.37 8.51
CA LEU A 339 2.75 13.36 7.47
C LEU A 339 1.87 13.66 6.25
N VAL A 340 0.61 14.02 6.47
CA VAL A 340 -0.30 14.49 5.41
C VAL A 340 0.27 15.73 4.74
N GLN A 341 0.64 16.79 5.49
CA GLN A 341 1.17 18.02 4.88
C GLN A 341 2.37 17.75 3.94
N TRP A 342 3.34 16.97 4.42
CA TRP A 342 4.46 16.54 3.59
C TRP A 342 4.01 15.75 2.34
N ALA A 343 3.07 14.83 2.52
CA ALA A 343 2.59 13.94 1.45
C ALA A 343 1.79 14.66 0.35
N THR A 344 1.25 15.84 0.63
CA THR A 344 0.32 16.57 -0.25
C THR A 344 0.91 17.87 -0.80
N GLU A 345 1.75 18.57 -0.02
CA GLU A 345 2.35 19.85 -0.43
C GLU A 345 3.77 19.69 -0.98
N GLU A 346 4.58 18.82 -0.38
CA GLU A 346 6.03 18.70 -0.66
C GLU A 346 6.34 17.52 -1.60
N GLN A 347 5.94 16.31 -1.20
CA GLN A 347 6.31 15.06 -1.85
C GLN A 347 5.90 15.00 -3.34
N PRO A 348 4.67 15.40 -3.75
CA PRO A 348 4.23 15.23 -5.13
C PRO A 348 5.07 16.04 -6.12
N ARG A 349 5.37 17.31 -5.79
CA ARG A 349 6.23 18.19 -6.60
C ARG A 349 7.66 17.63 -6.71
N LEU A 350 8.22 17.19 -5.58
CA LEU A 350 9.57 16.62 -5.53
C LEU A 350 9.68 15.29 -6.30
N VAL A 351 8.62 14.48 -6.32
CA VAL A 351 8.53 13.25 -7.12
C VAL A 351 8.36 13.57 -8.60
N ALA A 352 7.34 14.36 -8.95
CA ALA A 352 7.04 14.73 -10.33
C ALA A 352 8.26 15.37 -11.01
N GLY A 353 8.97 16.27 -10.31
CA GLY A 353 10.19 16.87 -10.83
C GLY A 353 11.34 15.88 -11.06
N ARG A 354 11.55 14.92 -10.14
CA ARG A 354 12.58 13.87 -10.32
C ARG A 354 12.25 12.88 -11.45
N GLN A 355 10.97 12.61 -11.70
CA GLN A 355 10.55 11.73 -12.79
C GLN A 355 10.51 12.47 -14.14
N TYR A 356 10.14 13.75 -14.16
CA TYR A 356 10.16 14.61 -15.34
C TYR A 356 11.51 14.57 -16.06
N HIS A 357 12.62 14.82 -15.35
CA HIS A 357 13.94 14.74 -15.95
C HIS A 357 14.23 13.34 -16.52
N LYS A 358 14.06 12.28 -15.73
CA LYS A 358 14.33 10.89 -16.16
C LYS A 358 13.53 10.46 -17.40
N VAL A 359 12.26 10.86 -17.48
CA VAL A 359 11.40 10.51 -18.61
C VAL A 359 11.71 11.39 -19.81
N ARG A 360 12.01 12.68 -19.62
CA ARG A 360 12.36 13.61 -20.69
C ARG A 360 13.73 13.31 -21.30
N ASP A 361 14.71 12.91 -20.49
CA ASP A 361 15.99 12.40 -20.97
C ASP A 361 15.77 11.17 -21.86
N TYR A 362 14.96 10.19 -21.41
CA TYR A 362 14.57 9.02 -22.20
C TYR A 362 13.81 9.38 -23.49
N ILE A 363 12.92 10.37 -23.48
CA ILE A 363 12.25 10.85 -24.71
C ILE A 363 13.28 11.36 -25.71
N LEU A 364 14.29 12.12 -25.26
CA LEU A 364 15.34 12.70 -26.09
C LEU A 364 16.36 11.67 -26.62
N GLU A 365 16.34 10.41 -26.15
CA GLU A 365 17.11 9.30 -26.75
C GLU A 365 16.55 8.84 -28.11
N HIS A 366 15.33 9.25 -28.50
CA HIS A 366 14.66 8.84 -29.75
C HIS A 366 14.78 9.86 -30.88
N ASP A 367 14.74 9.39 -32.14
CA ASP A 367 14.77 10.23 -33.36
C ASP A 367 13.67 11.31 -33.41
N SER A 368 12.47 11.01 -32.88
CA SER A 368 11.34 11.94 -32.77
C SER A 368 11.35 12.78 -31.47
N GLY A 369 12.33 12.53 -30.60
CA GLY A 369 12.35 12.94 -29.19
C GLY A 369 12.13 14.42 -28.95
N ALA A 370 12.70 15.30 -29.77
CA ALA A 370 12.48 16.74 -29.63
C ALA A 370 11.00 17.15 -29.76
N SER A 371 10.29 16.60 -30.74
CA SER A 371 8.85 16.89 -30.93
C SER A 371 7.96 16.18 -29.92
N VAL A 372 8.36 14.99 -29.45
CA VAL A 372 7.62 14.29 -28.38
C VAL A 372 7.83 14.99 -27.03
N ALA A 373 9.01 15.55 -26.77
CA ALA A 373 9.27 16.36 -25.58
C ALA A 373 8.41 17.64 -25.56
N GLU A 374 8.29 18.37 -26.68
CA GLU A 374 7.37 19.51 -26.79
C GLU A 374 5.91 19.14 -26.46
N LYS A 375 5.43 17.99 -26.97
CA LYS A 375 4.08 17.47 -26.65
C LYS A 375 3.96 17.05 -25.18
N PHE A 376 5.00 16.44 -24.60
CA PHE A 376 5.02 15.94 -23.23
C PHE A 376 5.07 17.08 -22.21
N ASP A 377 5.88 18.10 -22.46
CA ASP A 377 5.98 19.33 -21.67
C ASP A 377 4.66 20.12 -21.72
N ALA A 378 3.95 20.09 -22.86
CA ALA A 378 2.61 20.67 -23.03
C ALA A 378 1.46 19.88 -22.37
N LEU A 379 1.74 18.73 -21.76
CA LEU A 379 0.78 17.89 -21.04
C LEU A 379 1.06 17.81 -19.52
N LEU A 380 1.89 18.73 -18.98
CA LEU A 380 2.16 18.82 -17.54
C LEU A 380 0.90 19.21 -16.73
N ASP A 381 0.82 18.72 -15.48
CA ASP A 381 -0.23 19.09 -14.53
C ASP A 381 -0.10 20.56 -14.08
N ASP A 382 -1.23 21.18 -13.72
CA ASP A 382 -1.28 22.56 -13.20
C ASP A 382 -0.30 22.79 -12.04
N GLY A 383 0.54 23.81 -12.18
CA GLY A 383 1.58 24.16 -11.19
C GLY A 383 2.90 23.40 -11.35
N MET A 384 3.06 22.60 -12.40
CA MET A 384 4.37 22.19 -12.94
C MET A 384 4.77 23.12 -14.08
N GLU A 385 6.04 23.51 -14.12
CA GLU A 385 6.65 24.19 -15.28
C GLU A 385 7.70 23.26 -15.92
N PRO A 386 7.95 23.36 -17.24
CA PRO A 386 9.05 22.64 -17.88
C PRO A 386 10.39 23.06 -17.25
N MET A 387 10.98 22.20 -16.43
CA MET A 387 12.25 22.49 -15.77
C MET A 387 13.40 22.42 -16.77
N ILE A 388 13.70 23.56 -17.40
CA ILE A 388 14.83 23.75 -18.29
C ILE A 388 16.12 23.55 -17.47
N ALA A 389 16.97 22.62 -17.88
CA ALA A 389 18.30 22.46 -17.31
C ALA A 389 19.17 23.69 -17.64
N THR A 390 19.73 24.31 -16.60
CA THR A 390 20.63 25.48 -16.68
C THR A 390 22.10 25.07 -16.74
#